data_AF-A0A0Q9Q5U1-F1
#
_entry.id   AF-A0A0Q9Q5U1-F1
#
_cell.length_a   1.000
_cell.length_b   1.000
_cell.length_c   1.000
_cell.angle_alpha   90.00
_cell.angle_beta   90.00
_cell.angle_gamma   90.00
#
_symmetry.space_group_name_H-M   'P 1'
#
loop_
_entity.id
_entity.type
_entity.pdbx_description
1 polymer ?
#
loop_
_entity_poly.entity_id
_entity_poly.type
_entity_poly.pdbx_seq_one_letter_code
_entity_poly.pdbx_strand_id
1 'polypeptide(L)'
;MNLVINKRFVARLISLFLVVTLMGAQLLLVAPASVSAAATTYYVDSDAGNDTNTGISSASPWKTLAKVNSITFGAGDKVLFKSGSSWTGTLQPNGSGSSGSPIIFDKYGSGPNPVLNGAGAASTVYLYNVQYITVQNLEITNDAATVAKRSGILVVGKGSGILNSIHLRNLNIHNIKGSSNRDTDMYLNLL
;
A
#
# COMPACT_ATOMS: atom_id res chain seq x y z
N MET A 1 -59.45 60.15 18.49
CA MET A 1 -59.92 58.82 18.05
C MET A 1 -58.92 57.80 18.54
N ASN A 2 -59.13 57.25 19.74
CA ASN A 2 -58.14 56.40 20.43
C ASN A 2 -58.46 54.92 20.17
N LEU A 3 -57.53 54.23 19.49
CA LEU A 3 -57.61 52.82 19.21
C LEU A 3 -57.31 52.02 20.49
N VAL A 4 -58.32 51.35 21.06
CA VAL A 4 -58.15 50.50 22.23
C VAL A 4 -57.63 49.13 21.78
N ILE A 5 -56.32 48.89 21.90
CA ILE A 5 -55.71 47.59 21.58
C ILE A 5 -56.04 46.60 22.70
N ASN A 6 -56.72 45.50 22.35
CA ASN A 6 -57.13 44.47 23.30
C ASN A 6 -55.92 43.62 23.74
N LYS A 7 -55.42 43.86 24.95
CA LYS A 7 -54.25 43.18 25.55
C LYS A 7 -54.35 41.65 25.56
N ARG A 8 -55.57 41.09 25.53
CA ARG A 8 -55.80 39.63 25.46
C ARG A 8 -55.56 39.04 24.07
N PHE A 9 -55.66 39.86 23.02
CA PHE A 9 -55.41 39.45 21.64
C PHE A 9 -53.90 39.40 21.33
N VAL A 10 -53.14 40.36 21.88
CA VAL A 10 -51.67 40.41 21.77
C VAL A 10 -51.00 39.22 22.48
N ALA A 11 -51.52 38.82 23.65
CA ALA A 11 -50.97 37.69 24.40
C ALA A 11 -51.14 36.33 23.68
N ARG A 12 -52.23 36.14 22.92
CA ARG A 12 -52.47 34.89 22.16
C ARG A 12 -51.60 34.76 20.91
N LEU A 13 -51.21 35.89 20.29
CA LEU A 13 -50.27 35.92 19.17
C LEU A 13 -48.82 35.65 19.61
N ILE A 14 -48.44 36.02 20.83
CA ILE A 14 -47.09 35.76 21.38
C ILE A 14 -46.94 34.28 21.78
N SER A 15 -47.99 33.63 22.31
CA SER A 15 -47.93 32.20 22.67
C SER A 15 -47.88 31.24 21.49
N LEU A 16 -48.36 31.63 20.30
CA LEU A 16 -48.26 30.78 19.09
C LEU A 16 -46.89 30.87 18.41
N PHE A 17 -46.11 31.92 18.70
CA PHE A 17 -44.73 32.07 18.19
C PHE A 17 -43.65 31.41 19.07
N LEU A 18 -43.99 30.98 20.28
CA LEU A 18 -43.02 30.43 21.25
C LEU A 18 -42.97 28.89 21.30
N VAL A 19 -43.93 28.19 20.68
CA VAL A 19 -43.94 26.71 20.63
C VAL A 19 -43.29 26.18 19.34
N VAL A 20 -43.17 27.01 18.30
CA VAL A 20 -42.57 26.60 17.01
C VAL A 20 -41.04 26.68 17.01
N THR A 21 -40.41 27.37 17.95
CA THR A 21 -38.95 27.45 18.05
C THR A 21 -38.32 26.35 18.90
N LEU A 22 -39.12 25.60 19.68
CA LEU A 22 -38.64 24.52 20.55
C LEU A 22 -38.77 23.12 19.91
N MET A 23 -38.90 23.06 18.58
CA MET A 23 -38.69 21.85 17.78
C MET A 23 -37.58 22.07 16.75
N GLY A 24 -36.65 22.99 17.03
CA GLY A 24 -35.35 23.03 16.36
C GLY A 24 -34.61 21.75 16.71
N ALA A 25 -34.94 20.68 15.99
CA ALA A 25 -34.29 19.39 16.07
C ALA A 25 -32.79 19.64 16.01
N GLN A 26 -32.12 19.44 17.14
CA GLN A 26 -30.67 19.35 17.19
C GLN A 26 -30.32 18.08 16.42
N LEU A 27 -30.20 18.23 15.11
CA LEU A 27 -29.59 17.23 14.26
C LEU A 27 -28.11 17.25 14.65
N LEU A 28 -27.76 16.46 15.66
CA LEU A 28 -26.37 16.12 15.93
C LEU A 28 -25.86 15.49 14.64
N LEU A 29 -25.05 16.24 13.90
CA LEU A 29 -24.32 15.73 12.76
C LEU A 29 -23.33 14.71 13.31
N VAL A 30 -23.75 13.45 13.42
CA VAL A 30 -22.83 12.35 13.68
C VAL A 30 -22.00 12.23 12.41
N ALA A 31 -20.87 12.94 12.38
CA ALA A 31 -19.88 12.74 11.33
C ALA A 31 -19.54 11.24 11.34
N PRO A 32 -19.53 10.57 10.17
CA PRO A 32 -19.12 9.17 10.14
C PRO A 32 -17.71 9.10 10.73
N ALA A 33 -17.57 8.40 11.86
CA ALA A 33 -16.26 8.10 12.40
C ALA A 33 -15.55 7.27 11.33
N SER A 34 -14.45 7.80 10.80
CA SER A 34 -13.55 7.04 9.94
C SER A 34 -12.97 5.91 10.76
N VAL A 35 -13.53 4.71 10.62
CA VAL A 35 -12.92 3.49 11.12
C VAL A 35 -11.66 3.28 10.30
N SER A 36 -10.52 3.76 10.78
CA SER A 36 -9.24 3.35 10.25
C SER A 36 -9.07 1.88 10.57
N ALA A 37 -9.10 1.01 9.55
CA ALA A 37 -8.62 -0.34 9.72
C ALA A 37 -7.20 -0.29 10.31
N ALA A 38 -6.94 -1.07 11.35
CA ALA A 38 -5.63 -1.10 11.97
C ALA A 38 -4.60 -1.64 10.96
N ALA A 39 -3.50 -0.91 10.80
CA ALA A 39 -2.37 -1.35 9.98
C ALA A 39 -1.91 -2.74 10.42
N THR A 40 -1.86 -3.69 9.49
CA THR A 40 -1.49 -5.08 9.77
C THR A 40 -0.05 -5.34 9.33
N THR A 41 0.70 -6.08 10.16
CA THR A 41 2.06 -6.54 9.80
C THR A 41 2.00 -8.01 9.46
N TYR A 42 2.39 -8.34 8.23
CA TYR A 42 2.48 -9.69 7.70
C TYR A 42 3.94 -10.16 7.66
N TYR A 43 4.17 -11.45 7.86
CA TYR A 43 5.49 -12.07 7.89
C TYR A 43 5.57 -13.17 6.82
N VAL A 44 6.70 -13.25 6.14
CA VAL A 44 6.95 -14.22 5.06
C VAL A 44 8.31 -14.88 5.27
N ASP A 45 8.34 -16.21 5.28
CA ASP A 45 9.53 -17.03 5.51
C ASP A 45 9.56 -18.18 4.49
N SER A 46 10.58 -18.23 3.64
CA SER A 46 10.68 -19.24 2.57
C SER A 46 10.82 -20.65 3.14
N ASP A 47 11.32 -20.80 4.36
CA ASP A 47 11.75 -22.07 4.92
C ASP A 47 10.69 -22.59 5.90
N ALA A 48 10.36 -21.79 6.92
CA ALA A 48 9.42 -22.17 7.99
C ALA A 48 7.95 -21.76 7.72
N GLY A 49 7.69 -20.95 6.69
CA GLY A 49 6.34 -20.46 6.40
C GLY A 49 5.37 -21.51 5.86
N ASN A 50 4.08 -21.20 5.97
CA ASN A 50 2.98 -21.94 5.36
C ASN A 50 1.88 -20.96 4.92
N ASP A 51 1.39 -21.07 3.69
CA ASP A 51 0.39 -20.17 3.11
C ASP A 51 -1.04 -20.37 3.67
N THR A 52 -1.26 -21.44 4.45
CA THR A 52 -2.48 -21.60 5.26
C THR A 52 -2.46 -20.78 6.56
N ASN A 53 -1.30 -20.25 6.95
CA ASN A 53 -1.19 -19.38 8.11
C ASN A 53 -1.89 -18.03 7.87
N THR A 54 -2.26 -17.35 8.95
CA THR A 54 -2.78 -15.98 8.89
C THR A 54 -1.72 -14.98 8.46
N GLY A 55 -0.43 -15.28 8.68
CA GLY A 55 0.70 -14.43 8.32
C GLY A 55 0.92 -13.24 9.25
N ILE A 56 0.05 -13.00 10.24
CA ILE A 56 0.11 -11.83 11.14
C ILE A 56 1.02 -12.02 12.36
N SER A 57 1.76 -13.12 12.42
CA SER A 57 2.74 -13.42 13.46
C SER A 57 4.01 -14.00 12.85
N SER A 58 5.17 -13.59 13.35
CA SER A 58 6.47 -14.13 12.93
C SER A 58 6.64 -15.61 13.25
N ALA A 59 5.84 -16.16 14.17
CA ALA A 59 5.78 -17.59 14.48
C ALA A 59 4.88 -18.40 13.52
N SER A 60 4.08 -17.72 12.69
CA SER A 60 3.22 -18.35 11.68
C SER A 60 3.23 -17.52 10.39
N PRO A 61 4.39 -17.39 9.73
CA PRO A 61 4.53 -16.61 8.51
C PRO A 61 3.91 -17.32 7.31
N TRP A 62 3.59 -16.57 6.26
CA TRP A 62 3.36 -17.12 4.92
C TRP A 62 4.65 -17.65 4.32
N LYS A 63 4.54 -18.48 3.28
CA LYS A 63 5.68 -19.10 2.61
C LYS A 63 6.03 -18.45 1.29
N THR A 64 5.03 -18.13 0.45
CA THR A 64 5.28 -17.84 -0.97
C THR A 64 4.97 -16.41 -1.38
N LEU A 65 5.61 -15.96 -2.47
CA LEU A 65 5.22 -14.72 -3.16
C LEU A 65 3.80 -14.82 -3.74
N ALA A 66 3.35 -16.01 -4.14
CA ALA A 66 1.99 -16.19 -4.64
C ALA A 66 0.95 -15.81 -3.58
N LYS A 67 1.18 -16.19 -2.33
CA LYS A 67 0.34 -15.76 -1.21
C LYS A 67 0.38 -14.25 -1.03
N VAL A 68 1.56 -13.64 -0.99
CA VAL A 68 1.71 -12.17 -0.86
C VAL A 68 0.97 -11.43 -1.99
N ASN A 69 1.14 -11.86 -3.23
CA ASN A 69 0.51 -11.26 -4.41
C ASN A 69 -1.01 -11.42 -4.44
N SER A 70 -1.58 -12.41 -3.71
CA SER A 70 -3.03 -12.62 -3.63
C SER A 70 -3.76 -11.64 -2.70
N ILE A 71 -3.02 -10.87 -1.91
CA ILE A 71 -3.57 -9.97 -0.90
C ILE A 71 -3.60 -8.54 -1.43
N THR A 72 -4.72 -7.86 -1.22
CA THR A 72 -4.83 -6.42 -1.41
C THR A 72 -4.52 -5.73 -0.08
N PHE A 73 -3.38 -5.06 -0.02
CA PHE A 73 -2.93 -4.37 1.19
C PHE A 73 -3.58 -2.99 1.32
N GLY A 74 -3.75 -2.55 2.56
CA GLY A 74 -4.30 -1.25 2.93
C GLY A 74 -3.25 -0.25 3.43
N ALA A 75 -3.69 0.98 3.68
CA ALA A 75 -2.81 2.02 4.21
C ALA A 75 -2.18 1.63 5.55
N GLY A 76 -0.85 1.79 5.64
CA GLY A 76 -0.05 1.46 6.81
C GLY A 76 0.38 0.00 6.94
N ASP A 77 -0.14 -0.92 6.11
CA ASP A 77 0.24 -2.33 6.15
C ASP A 77 1.73 -2.54 5.91
N LYS A 78 2.27 -3.61 6.51
CA LYS A 78 3.66 -4.01 6.33
C LYS A 78 3.75 -5.46 5.91
N VAL A 79 4.63 -5.77 4.97
CA VAL A 79 5.00 -7.14 4.58
C VAL A 79 6.48 -7.31 4.85
N LEU A 80 6.81 -8.17 5.81
CA LEU A 80 8.17 -8.38 6.29
C LEU A 80 8.69 -9.75 5.80
N PHE A 81 9.74 -9.73 4.99
CA PHE A 81 10.43 -10.92 4.49
C PHE A 81 11.55 -11.33 5.45
N LYS A 82 11.66 -12.61 5.77
CA LYS A 82 12.65 -13.13 6.72
C LYS A 82 14.07 -12.92 6.19
N SER A 83 14.95 -12.34 7.02
CA SER A 83 16.38 -12.22 6.71
C SER A 83 17.00 -13.58 6.42
N GLY A 84 17.80 -13.65 5.35
CA GLY A 84 18.43 -14.88 4.86
C GLY A 84 17.54 -15.79 3.99
N SER A 85 16.23 -15.53 3.91
CA SER A 85 15.33 -16.28 3.02
C SER A 85 15.44 -15.83 1.57
N SER A 86 15.00 -16.70 0.65
CA SER A 86 15.03 -16.44 -0.79
C SER A 86 13.74 -16.87 -1.47
N TRP A 87 13.26 -16.08 -2.41
CA TRP A 87 12.08 -16.37 -3.22
C TRP A 87 12.37 -16.21 -4.70
N THR A 88 11.81 -17.11 -5.50
CA THR A 88 11.84 -17.03 -6.96
C THR A 88 10.50 -16.53 -7.52
N GLY A 89 10.57 -15.62 -8.48
CA GLY A 89 9.42 -15.08 -9.20
C GLY A 89 9.27 -13.56 -9.06
N THR A 90 8.07 -13.07 -9.37
CA THR A 90 7.74 -11.64 -9.30
C THR A 90 6.93 -11.33 -8.06
N LEU A 91 7.39 -10.39 -7.24
CA LEU A 91 6.59 -9.70 -6.25
C LEU A 91 5.77 -8.61 -6.96
N GLN A 92 4.45 -8.78 -6.98
CA GLN A 92 3.51 -7.84 -7.58
C GLN A 92 2.42 -7.53 -6.54
N PRO A 93 2.67 -6.55 -5.66
CA PRO A 93 1.72 -6.24 -4.61
C PRO A 93 0.50 -5.51 -5.15
N ASN A 94 -0.65 -5.78 -4.53
CA ASN A 94 -1.91 -5.10 -4.80
C ASN A 94 -2.27 -4.16 -3.65
N GLY A 95 -2.96 -3.07 -3.97
CA GLY A 95 -3.36 -2.06 -2.99
C GLY A 95 -2.44 -0.84 -2.97
N SER A 96 -2.88 0.22 -2.32
CA SER A 96 -2.13 1.48 -2.19
C SER A 96 -2.22 1.97 -0.76
N GLY A 97 -1.13 2.59 -0.32
CA GLY A 97 -1.15 3.32 0.94
C GLY A 97 -1.87 4.66 0.80
N SER A 98 -1.74 5.48 1.83
CA SER A 98 -2.19 6.86 1.82
C SER A 98 -1.08 7.79 2.34
N SER A 99 -1.30 9.10 2.21
CA SER A 99 -0.38 10.09 2.77
C SER A 99 -0.17 9.85 4.27
N GLY A 100 1.10 9.75 4.69
CA GLY A 100 1.47 9.43 6.07
C GLY A 100 1.34 7.95 6.47
N SER A 101 0.71 7.10 5.65
CA SER A 101 0.52 5.67 5.92
C SER A 101 0.81 4.82 4.66
N PRO A 102 2.07 4.78 4.19
CA PRO A 102 2.45 3.94 3.06
C PRO A 102 2.36 2.45 3.40
N ILE A 103 2.20 1.60 2.39
CA ILE A 103 2.46 0.17 2.53
C ILE A 103 3.98 -0.05 2.49
N ILE A 104 4.51 -0.87 3.39
CA ILE A 104 5.95 -1.09 3.52
C ILE A 104 6.30 -2.56 3.26
N PHE A 105 7.15 -2.81 2.27
CA PHE A 105 7.81 -4.09 2.03
C PHE A 105 9.23 -4.00 2.58
N ASP A 106 9.55 -4.78 3.60
CA ASP A 106 10.80 -4.70 4.37
C ASP A 106 11.27 -6.09 4.80
N LYS A 107 12.37 -6.18 5.54
CA LYS A 107 12.88 -7.39 6.17
C LYS A 107 12.50 -7.47 7.65
N TYR A 108 12.52 -8.69 8.20
CA TYR A 108 12.58 -8.92 9.65
C TYR A 108 13.66 -9.93 10.02
N GLY A 109 14.01 -9.96 11.31
CA GLY A 109 15.10 -10.77 11.83
C GLY A 109 16.47 -10.16 11.57
N SER A 110 17.50 -10.86 12.03
CA SER A 110 18.91 -10.50 11.86
C SER A 110 19.53 -11.24 10.67
N GLY A 111 20.57 -10.67 10.09
CA GLY A 111 21.37 -11.30 9.05
C GLY A 111 21.23 -10.65 7.67
N PRO A 112 21.61 -11.37 6.60
CA PRO A 112 21.56 -10.88 5.23
C PRO A 112 20.16 -10.43 4.82
N ASN A 113 20.09 -9.53 3.85
CA ASN A 113 18.80 -9.13 3.28
C ASN A 113 18.10 -10.34 2.64
N PRO A 114 16.77 -10.45 2.75
CA PRO A 114 15.99 -11.41 1.98
C PRO A 114 16.20 -11.21 0.47
N VAL A 115 16.32 -12.30 -0.27
CA VAL A 115 16.54 -12.28 -1.72
C VAL A 115 15.21 -12.49 -2.45
N LEU A 116 14.86 -11.54 -3.31
CA LEU A 116 13.86 -11.74 -4.35
C LEU A 116 14.61 -11.96 -5.67
N ASN A 117 14.41 -13.13 -6.28
CA ASN A 117 15.05 -13.52 -7.52
C ASN A 117 14.02 -13.68 -8.64
N GLY A 118 14.05 -12.78 -9.62
CA GLY A 118 13.14 -12.81 -10.77
C GLY A 118 13.35 -14.03 -11.67
N ALA A 119 14.52 -14.68 -11.63
CA ALA A 119 14.88 -15.87 -12.40
C ALA A 119 14.46 -15.81 -13.88
N GLY A 120 14.70 -14.67 -14.52
CA GLY A 120 14.39 -14.44 -15.92
C GLY A 120 13.03 -13.80 -16.20
N ALA A 121 12.24 -13.46 -15.18
CA ALA A 121 11.00 -12.70 -15.32
C ALA A 121 11.23 -11.29 -15.91
N ALA A 122 10.17 -10.66 -16.43
CA ALA A 122 10.23 -9.28 -16.92
C ALA A 122 10.65 -8.29 -15.82
N SER A 123 10.25 -8.53 -14.58
CA SER A 123 10.68 -7.77 -13.41
C SER A 123 10.59 -8.61 -12.15
N THR A 124 11.51 -8.41 -11.21
CA THR A 124 11.47 -9.09 -9.90
C THR A 124 10.46 -8.45 -8.96
N VAL A 125 10.39 -7.12 -8.95
CA VAL A 125 9.34 -6.36 -8.26
C VAL A 125 8.58 -5.55 -9.29
N TYR A 126 7.25 -5.70 -9.33
CA TYR A 126 6.39 -5.00 -10.27
C TYR A 126 5.31 -4.18 -9.55
N LEU A 127 5.46 -2.86 -9.58
CA LEU A 127 4.52 -1.92 -8.99
C LEU A 127 3.64 -1.35 -10.09
N TYR A 128 2.45 -1.93 -10.29
CA TYR A 128 1.51 -1.55 -11.35
C TYR A 128 0.32 -0.78 -10.78
N ASN A 129 0.18 0.49 -11.14
CA ASN A 129 -0.93 1.36 -10.72
C ASN A 129 -1.13 1.40 -9.18
N VAL A 130 -0.03 1.34 -8.43
CA VAL A 130 -0.01 1.47 -6.97
C VAL A 130 0.72 2.75 -6.55
N GLN A 131 0.39 3.27 -5.37
CA GLN A 131 0.98 4.49 -4.82
C GLN A 131 1.11 4.42 -3.29
N TYR A 132 1.92 5.31 -2.74
CA TYR A 132 2.30 5.31 -1.32
C TYR A 132 2.90 3.95 -0.90
N ILE A 133 3.93 3.53 -1.62
CA ILE A 133 4.63 2.26 -1.39
C ILE A 133 6.09 2.55 -1.01
N THR A 134 6.59 1.85 0.00
CA THR A 134 8.02 1.78 0.30
C THR A 134 8.50 0.34 0.15
N VAL A 135 9.55 0.14 -0.65
CA VAL A 135 10.28 -1.14 -0.75
C VAL A 135 11.69 -0.92 -0.22
N GLN A 136 12.09 -1.68 0.81
CA GLN A 136 13.37 -1.43 1.47
C GLN A 136 14.05 -2.67 2.05
N ASN A 137 15.38 -2.60 2.22
CA ASN A 137 16.20 -3.64 2.86
C ASN A 137 16.08 -5.03 2.23
N LEU A 138 15.85 -5.09 0.91
CA LEU A 138 15.78 -6.33 0.13
C LEU A 138 16.98 -6.44 -0.80
N GLU A 139 17.36 -7.67 -1.11
CA GLU A 139 18.22 -8.00 -2.24
C GLU A 139 17.36 -8.41 -3.44
N ILE A 140 17.68 -7.90 -4.62
CA ILE A 140 16.88 -8.10 -5.83
C ILE A 140 17.80 -8.52 -6.97
N THR A 141 17.55 -9.72 -7.48
CA THR A 141 18.26 -10.30 -8.62
C THR A 141 17.28 -10.69 -9.72
N ASN A 142 17.77 -10.83 -10.95
CA ASN A 142 16.97 -11.29 -12.09
C ASN A 142 17.91 -11.81 -13.19
N ASP A 143 18.70 -12.83 -12.84
CA ASP A 143 19.65 -13.42 -13.76
C ASP A 143 18.96 -14.43 -14.69
N ALA A 144 19.54 -14.64 -15.85
CA ALA A 144 19.03 -15.56 -16.86
C ALA A 144 20.13 -15.95 -17.86
N ALA A 145 19.92 -17.05 -18.58
CA ALA A 145 20.84 -17.51 -19.62
C ALA A 145 21.00 -16.50 -20.76
N THR A 146 19.92 -15.82 -21.15
CA THR A 146 19.89 -14.89 -22.29
C THR A 146 19.53 -13.49 -21.83
N VAL A 147 19.99 -12.46 -22.54
CA VAL A 147 19.55 -11.07 -22.33
C VAL A 147 18.13 -10.87 -22.87
N ALA A 148 17.29 -10.15 -22.15
CA ALA A 148 15.95 -9.73 -22.57
C ALA A 148 15.55 -8.43 -21.86
N LYS A 149 14.37 -7.88 -22.16
CA LYS A 149 13.83 -6.74 -21.40
C LYS A 149 13.48 -7.17 -19.97
N ARG A 150 14.38 -6.90 -19.03
CA ARG A 150 14.25 -7.25 -17.62
C ARG A 150 14.57 -6.06 -16.74
N SER A 151 13.97 -6.03 -15.56
CA SER A 151 14.27 -5.04 -14.52
C SER A 151 14.37 -5.72 -13.16
N GLY A 152 15.12 -5.13 -12.23
CA GLY A 152 14.99 -5.50 -10.82
C GLY A 152 13.63 -5.05 -10.29
N ILE A 153 13.38 -3.73 -10.37
CA ILE A 153 12.09 -3.11 -10.03
C ILE A 153 11.54 -2.39 -11.26
N LEU A 154 10.27 -2.64 -11.57
CA LEU A 154 9.52 -1.94 -12.61
C LEU A 154 8.32 -1.24 -11.98
N VAL A 155 8.21 0.07 -12.18
CA VAL A 155 7.07 0.89 -11.74
C VAL A 155 6.32 1.38 -12.96
N VAL A 156 5.02 1.10 -13.02
CA VAL A 156 4.17 1.45 -14.16
C VAL A 156 2.91 2.16 -13.67
N GLY A 157 2.72 3.38 -14.15
CA GLY A 157 1.45 4.10 -14.11
C GLY A 157 0.84 4.14 -15.50
N LYS A 158 -0.23 3.38 -15.73
CA LYS A 158 -0.95 3.35 -17.01
C LYS A 158 -2.41 3.71 -16.78
N GLY A 159 -2.82 4.83 -17.36
CA GLY A 159 -4.19 5.36 -17.21
C GLY A 159 -4.53 5.80 -15.78
N SER A 160 -3.56 5.85 -14.87
CA SER A 160 -3.72 6.10 -13.44
C SER A 160 -3.62 7.58 -13.04
N GLY A 161 -3.30 8.47 -13.98
CA GLY A 161 -2.82 9.82 -13.64
C GLY A 161 -1.47 9.77 -12.91
N ILE A 162 -1.23 10.74 -12.04
CA ILE A 162 0.02 10.83 -11.25
C ILE A 162 -0.01 9.78 -10.13
N LEU A 163 0.99 8.89 -10.12
CA LEU A 163 1.26 8.01 -8.98
C LEU A 163 2.06 8.77 -7.92
N ASN A 164 1.64 8.70 -6.66
CA ASN A 164 2.27 9.43 -5.56
C ASN A 164 3.19 8.52 -4.72
N SER A 165 4.28 9.10 -4.21
CA SER A 165 5.07 8.55 -3.09
C SER A 165 5.51 7.09 -3.24
N ILE A 166 6.32 6.81 -4.26
CA ILE A 166 7.05 5.54 -4.37
C ILE A 166 8.46 5.74 -3.83
N HIS A 167 8.84 4.95 -2.83
CA HIS A 167 10.16 4.99 -2.21
C HIS A 167 10.87 3.65 -2.33
N LEU A 168 12.08 3.68 -2.86
CA LEU A 168 12.96 2.52 -2.98
C LEU A 168 14.22 2.82 -2.16
N ARG A 169 14.45 2.08 -1.06
CA ARG A 169 15.45 2.46 -0.05
C ARG A 169 16.33 1.29 0.36
N ASN A 170 17.64 1.51 0.46
CA ASN A 170 18.58 0.51 0.97
C ASN A 170 18.42 -0.88 0.31
N LEU A 171 18.34 -0.88 -1.02
CA LEU A 171 18.19 -2.09 -1.83
C LEU A 171 19.54 -2.49 -2.40
N ASN A 172 19.81 -3.80 -2.39
CA ASN A 172 20.92 -4.38 -3.14
C ASN A 172 20.36 -4.94 -4.46
N ILE A 173 20.52 -4.23 -5.57
CA ILE A 173 20.00 -4.67 -6.88
C ILE A 173 21.18 -5.00 -7.79
N HIS A 174 21.31 -6.27 -8.18
CA HIS A 174 22.42 -6.75 -9.00
C HIS A 174 22.00 -7.97 -9.82
N ASN A 175 22.88 -8.44 -10.72
CA ASN A 175 22.64 -9.61 -11.57
C ASN A 175 21.28 -9.54 -12.29
N ILE A 176 21.01 -8.40 -12.92
CA ILE A 176 19.84 -8.22 -13.79
C ILE A 176 20.29 -8.48 -15.22
N LYS A 177 19.88 -9.61 -15.82
CA LYS A 177 20.18 -9.92 -17.23
C LYS A 177 19.24 -9.15 -18.17
N GLY A 178 19.20 -7.83 -18.02
CA GLY A 178 18.34 -6.92 -18.75
C GLY A 178 19.05 -6.26 -19.92
N SER A 179 18.35 -6.02 -21.04
CA SER A 179 18.75 -5.04 -22.05
C SER A 179 18.05 -3.72 -21.76
N SER A 180 18.78 -2.60 -21.76
CA SER A 180 18.14 -1.30 -21.83
C SER A 180 17.77 -1.00 -23.28
N ASN A 181 16.61 -0.41 -23.55
CA ASN A 181 16.28 0.09 -24.89
C ASN A 181 17.12 1.31 -25.30
N ARG A 182 18.14 1.70 -24.50
CA ARG A 182 19.20 2.62 -24.91
C ARG A 182 20.34 1.90 -25.64
N ASP A 183 20.37 0.56 -25.59
CA ASP A 183 21.45 -0.28 -26.13
C ASP A 183 21.03 -0.96 -27.44
N THR A 184 20.60 -0.18 -28.45
CA THR A 184 20.96 -0.56 -29.82
C THR A 184 22.45 -0.40 -30.09
N ASP A 185 23.20 0.26 -29.20
CA ASP A 185 24.66 0.32 -29.24
C ASP A 185 25.26 -0.50 -28.08
N MET A 186 25.61 -1.74 -28.39
CA MET A 186 26.55 -2.56 -27.63
C MET A 186 27.84 -1.78 -27.37
N TYR A 187 28.11 -1.37 -26.14
CA TYR A 187 29.50 -1.23 -25.70
C TYR A 187 30.01 -2.61 -25.28
N LEU A 188 30.74 -3.22 -26.22
CA LEU A 188 31.72 -4.26 -25.95
C LEU A 188 32.64 -3.75 -24.82
N ASN A 189 32.58 -4.35 -23.64
CA ASN A 189 33.73 -4.35 -22.75
C ASN A 189 34.47 -5.66 -23.00
N LEU A 190 35.45 -5.61 -23.89
CA LEU A 190 36.57 -6.54 -23.89
C LEU A 190 37.27 -6.42 -22.54
N LEU A 191 37.46 -7.55 -21.87
CA LEU A 191 38.62 -7.73 -20.99
C LEU A 191 39.87 -7.84 -21.87
#